data_AF-A0A1C4MXI1-F1
#
_entry.id   AF-A0A1C4MXI1-F1
#
_cell.length_a   1.000
_cell.length_b   1.000
_cell.length_c   1.000
_cell.angle_alpha   90.00
_cell.angle_beta   90.00
_cell.angle_gamma   90.00
#
_symmetry.space_group_name_H-M   'P 1'
#
loop_
_entity.id
_entity.type
_entity.pdbx_description
1 polymer ?
#
loop_
_entity_poly.entity_id
_entity_poly.type
_entity_poly.pdbx_seq_one_letter_code
_entity_poly.pdbx_strand_id
1 'polypeptide(L)'
;MSEASAKAVQVDPASITDEKVMQVLKEVVAENPDRVYDAPEHQLTDDSTTCFYVHTDDLTGEPVSPGCLVGQVLNRLGLPLHRLEELEGYDAPQAVTALGLPVSGRTLRVLGQAQQFQDSGKTWGEAYARTMGEGI
;
A
#
# COMPACT_ATOMS: atom_id res chain seq x y z
N MET A 1 34.90 4.64 -6.02
CA MET A 1 33.84 5.20 -5.16
C MET A 1 33.14 4.00 -4.55
N SER A 2 33.31 3.76 -3.25
CA SER A 2 32.73 2.58 -2.59
C SER A 2 31.24 2.81 -2.36
N GLU A 3 30.40 2.07 -3.08
CA GLU A 3 28.99 1.91 -2.77
C GLU A 3 28.88 1.15 -1.46
N ALA A 4 28.49 1.85 -0.39
CA ALA A 4 27.96 1.20 0.78
C ALA A 4 26.60 0.58 0.38
N SER A 5 26.64 -0.70 0.01
CA SER A 5 25.44 -1.52 -0.15
C SER A 5 24.71 -1.52 1.19
N ALA A 6 23.69 -0.68 1.32
CA ALA A 6 22.79 -0.69 2.45
C ALA A 6 22.12 -2.07 2.46
N LYS A 7 22.52 -2.94 3.39
CA LYS A 7 21.83 -4.21 3.60
C LYS A 7 20.36 -3.86 3.84
N ALA A 8 19.51 -4.25 2.90
CA ALA A 8 18.07 -4.19 3.08
C ALA A 8 17.75 -4.88 4.41
N VAL A 9 17.19 -4.13 5.35
CA VAL A 9 16.74 -4.70 6.62
C VAL A 9 15.63 -5.68 6.26
N GLN A 10 15.91 -6.98 6.40
CA GLN A 10 14.88 -8.00 6.24
C GLN A 10 13.89 -7.81 7.39
N VAL A 11 12.68 -7.37 7.06
CA VAL A 11 11.56 -7.36 8.02
C VAL A 11 11.11 -8.79 8.20
N ASP A 12 11.01 -9.21 9.46
CA ASP A 12 10.33 -10.45 9.82
C ASP A 12 8.81 -10.26 9.64
N PRO A 13 8.17 -10.96 8.69
CA PRO A 13 6.72 -10.88 8.50
C PRO A 13 5.94 -11.17 9.78
N ALA A 14 6.47 -12.04 10.67
CA ALA A 14 5.83 -12.38 11.93
C ALA A 14 5.77 -11.20 12.93
N SER A 15 6.58 -10.16 12.71
CA SER A 15 6.57 -8.94 13.54
C SER A 15 5.48 -7.94 13.15
N ILE A 16 4.76 -8.19 12.04
CA ILE A 16 3.68 -7.33 11.56
C ILE A 16 2.35 -7.83 12.14
N THR A 17 1.81 -7.07 13.09
CA THR A 17 0.54 -7.38 13.77
C THR A 17 -0.59 -6.49 13.28
N ASP A 18 -1.83 -6.88 13.57
CA ASP A 18 -3.02 -6.06 13.32
C ASP A 18 -2.89 -4.64 13.85
N GLU A 19 -2.46 -4.50 15.11
CA GLU A 19 -2.30 -3.21 15.78
C GLU A 19 -1.30 -2.32 15.03
N LYS A 20 -0.19 -2.89 14.57
CA LYS A 20 0.83 -2.15 13.84
C LYS A 20 0.34 -1.72 12.45
N VAL A 21 -0.38 -2.60 11.75
CA VAL A 21 -0.99 -2.27 10.45
C VAL A 21 -1.99 -1.13 10.60
N MET A 22 -2.89 -1.22 11.57
CA MET A 22 -3.91 -0.20 11.81
C MET A 22 -3.32 1.13 12.25
N GLN A 23 -2.27 1.10 13.08
CA GLN A 23 -1.55 2.30 13.50
C GLN A 23 -0.87 2.98 12.30
N VAL A 24 -0.17 2.22 11.46
CA VAL A 24 0.51 2.76 10.27
C VAL A 24 -0.50 3.29 9.25
N LEU A 25 -1.63 2.60 9.04
CA LEU A 25 -2.71 3.09 8.20
C LEU A 25 -3.21 4.47 8.66
N LYS A 26 -3.46 4.62 9.96
CA LYS A 26 -3.87 5.90 10.54
C LYS A 26 -2.82 6.99 10.34
N GLU A 27 -1.54 6.68 10.52
CA GLU A 27 -0.43 7.63 10.32
C GLU A 27 -0.34 8.09 8.86
N VAL A 28 -0.35 7.16 7.91
CA VAL A 28 -0.28 7.48 6.47
C VAL A 28 -1.46 8.37 6.05
N VAL A 29 -2.66 8.09 6.54
CA VAL A 29 -3.84 8.91 6.27
C VAL A 29 -3.72 10.30 6.92
N ALA A 30 -3.25 10.38 8.16
CA ALA A 30 -3.10 11.64 8.87
C ALA A 30 -2.06 12.58 8.22
N GLU A 31 -1.06 12.03 7.55
CA GLU A 31 -0.05 12.80 6.81
C GLU A 31 -0.61 13.44 5.53
N ASN A 32 -1.64 12.84 4.91
CA ASN A 32 -2.22 13.35 3.68
C ASN A 32 -3.70 12.97 3.51
N PRO A 33 -4.61 13.50 4.35
CA PRO A 33 -6.01 13.06 4.39
C PRO A 33 -6.77 13.40 3.11
N ASP A 34 -6.41 14.49 2.43
CA ASP A 34 -7.04 14.96 1.20
C ASP A 34 -6.46 14.31 -0.06
N ARG A 35 -5.47 13.40 0.09
CA ARG A 35 -4.86 12.71 -1.05
C ARG A 35 -5.90 11.85 -1.76
N VAL A 36 -6.15 12.18 -3.02
CA VAL A 36 -6.77 11.26 -3.99
C VAL A 36 -5.64 10.50 -4.67
N TYR A 37 -5.81 9.19 -4.83
CA TYR A 37 -4.84 8.39 -5.55
C TYR A 37 -4.79 8.80 -7.02
N ASP A 38 -3.58 8.90 -7.54
CA ASP A 38 -3.29 9.32 -8.90
C ASP A 38 -2.32 8.29 -9.48
N ALA A 39 -2.81 7.50 -10.42
CA ALA A 39 -2.05 6.41 -11.03
C ALA A 39 -1.06 7.00 -12.05
N PRO A 40 0.21 6.55 -12.09
CA PRO A 40 1.16 7.07 -13.05
C PRO A 40 0.74 6.73 -14.49
N GLU A 41 0.64 7.74 -15.35
CA GLU A 41 0.11 7.60 -16.71
C GLU A 41 0.85 6.52 -17.53
N HIS A 42 2.17 6.40 -17.35
CA HIS A 42 3.00 5.40 -18.04
C HIS A 42 2.75 3.96 -17.59
N GLN A 43 2.13 3.77 -16.43
CA GLN A 43 1.77 2.45 -15.89
C GLN A 43 0.30 2.09 -16.20
N LEU A 44 -0.52 3.04 -16.67
CA LEU A 44 -1.89 2.75 -17.07
C LEU A 44 -1.90 1.80 -18.28
N THR A 45 -2.60 0.68 -18.12
CA THR A 45 -3.07 -0.12 -19.26
C THR A 45 -4.52 0.24 -19.52
N ASP A 46 -4.96 0.22 -20.78
CA ASP A 46 -6.28 0.73 -21.22
C ASP A 46 -7.49 0.17 -20.44
N ASP A 47 -7.33 -0.92 -19.66
CA ASP A 47 -8.39 -1.63 -18.94
C ASP A 47 -8.19 -1.80 -17.42
N SER A 48 -7.14 -1.24 -16.79
CA SER A 48 -6.90 -1.47 -15.35
C SER A 48 -7.49 -0.38 -14.45
N THR A 49 -8.60 -0.67 -13.78
CA THR A 49 -9.18 0.18 -12.71
C THR A 49 -8.49 0.00 -11.35
N THR A 50 -7.46 -0.84 -11.28
CA THR A 50 -6.73 -1.16 -10.04
C THR A 50 -5.59 -0.18 -9.80
N CYS A 51 -5.43 0.28 -8.56
CA CYS A 51 -4.25 1.03 -8.16
C CYS A 51 -2.95 0.20 -8.21
N PHE A 52 -1.81 0.88 -8.26
CA PHE A 52 -0.48 0.30 -8.18
C PHE A 52 0.08 0.40 -6.76
N TYR A 53 0.71 -0.67 -6.28
CA TYR A 53 1.43 -0.68 -5.00
C TYR A 53 2.72 0.13 -5.06
N VAL A 54 3.37 0.21 -6.22
CA VAL A 54 4.58 0.99 -6.45
C VAL A 54 4.44 1.89 -7.68
N HIS A 55 5.02 3.07 -7.59
CA HIS A 55 5.29 3.89 -8.77
C HIS A 55 6.71 3.61 -9.24
N THR A 56 6.87 3.47 -10.55
CA THR A 56 8.16 3.18 -11.18
C THR A 56 8.72 4.40 -11.90
N ASP A 57 10.05 4.45 -12.04
CA ASP A 57 10.72 5.44 -12.88
C ASP A 57 10.38 5.22 -14.37
N ASP A 58 9.98 6.29 -15.07
CA ASP A 58 9.56 6.23 -16.48
C ASP A 58 10.65 5.72 -17.44
N LEU A 59 11.93 5.92 -17.10
CA LEU A 59 13.05 5.58 -17.98
C LEU A 59 13.58 4.17 -17.69
N THR A 60 13.68 3.80 -16.42
CA THR A 60 14.29 2.52 -16.02
C THR A 60 13.26 1.44 -15.69
N GLY A 61 12.02 1.82 -15.39
CA GLY A 61 10.97 0.92 -14.90
C GLY A 61 11.19 0.45 -13.46
N GLU A 62 12.17 1.00 -12.75
CA GLU A 62 12.50 0.57 -11.39
C GLU A 62 11.54 1.17 -10.36
N PRO A 63 11.11 0.44 -9.31
CA PRO A 63 10.28 0.99 -8.25
C PRO A 63 10.98 2.13 -7.48
N VAL A 64 10.38 3.32 -7.47
CA VAL A 64 10.96 4.51 -6.81
C VAL A 64 10.21 4.94 -5.56
N SER A 65 8.91 4.65 -5.48
CA SER A 65 8.09 4.99 -4.32
C SER A 65 6.90 4.05 -4.16
N PRO A 66 6.37 3.88 -2.94
CA PRO A 66 5.05 3.26 -2.79
C PRO A 66 3.98 4.14 -3.45
N GLY A 67 2.99 3.51 -4.08
CA GLY A 67 1.91 4.18 -4.80
C GLY A 67 0.67 4.37 -3.94
N CYS A 68 -0.24 3.40 -4.00
CA CYS A 68 -1.52 3.41 -3.31
C CYS A 68 -1.39 3.45 -1.78
N LEU A 69 -2.51 3.78 -1.11
CA LEU A 69 -2.61 3.82 0.35
C LEU A 69 -2.13 2.51 1.00
N VAL A 70 -2.47 1.35 0.42
CA VAL A 70 -2.03 0.05 0.96
C VAL A 70 -0.53 -0.17 0.74
N GLY A 71 0.00 0.20 -0.44
CA GLY A 71 1.43 0.16 -0.73
C GLY A 71 2.25 1.02 0.24
N GLN A 72 1.75 2.22 0.56
CA GLN A 72 2.34 3.11 1.57
C GLN A 72 2.40 2.45 2.95
N VAL A 73 1.30 1.84 3.39
CA VAL A 73 1.24 1.14 4.68
C VAL A 73 2.23 -0.03 4.73
N LEU A 74 2.23 -0.89 3.71
CA LEU A 74 3.12 -2.05 3.66
C LEU A 74 4.60 -1.62 3.58
N ASN A 75 4.92 -0.58 2.82
CA ASN A 75 6.28 -0.06 2.74
C ASN A 75 6.75 0.53 4.09
N ARG A 76 5.89 1.25 4.80
CA ARG A 76 6.22 1.81 6.13
C ARG A 76 6.31 0.76 7.24
N LEU A 77 5.68 -0.39 7.05
CA LEU A 77 5.95 -1.60 7.85
C LEU A 77 7.30 -2.26 7.53
N GLY A 78 8.00 -1.73 6.52
CA GLY A 78 9.35 -2.08 6.11
C GLY A 78 9.41 -3.10 4.98
N LEU A 79 8.30 -3.37 4.28
CA LEU A 79 8.38 -4.18 3.07
C LEU A 79 9.04 -3.38 1.93
N PRO A 80 10.08 -3.94 1.28
CA PRO A 80 10.80 -3.21 0.24
C PRO A 80 9.98 -3.14 -1.05
N LEU A 81 10.21 -2.09 -1.84
CA LEU A 81 9.41 -1.80 -3.04
C LEU A 81 9.36 -2.95 -4.05
N HIS A 82 10.49 -3.63 -4.31
CA HIS A 82 10.51 -4.79 -5.21
C HIS A 82 9.57 -5.93 -4.77
N ARG A 83 9.36 -6.12 -3.45
CA ARG A 83 8.40 -7.12 -2.95
C ARG A 83 6.96 -6.67 -3.14
N LEU A 84 6.71 -5.37 -3.16
CA LEU A 84 5.38 -4.81 -3.42
C LEU A 84 5.06 -4.83 -4.92
N GLU A 85 6.06 -4.60 -5.77
CA GLU A 85 5.96 -4.73 -7.23
C GLU A 85 5.53 -6.15 -7.66
N GLU A 86 6.04 -7.19 -7.00
CA GLU A 86 5.62 -8.57 -7.24
C GLU A 86 4.12 -8.83 -6.98
N LEU A 87 3.44 -7.91 -6.27
CA LEU A 87 2.03 -8.00 -5.90
C LEU A 87 1.13 -7.14 -6.79
N GLU A 88 1.68 -6.50 -7.82
CA GLU A 88 0.86 -5.68 -8.72
C GLU A 88 -0.27 -6.50 -9.35
N GLY A 89 -1.47 -5.89 -9.38
CA GLY A 89 -2.71 -6.54 -9.79
C GLY A 89 -3.42 -7.35 -8.72
N TYR A 90 -2.84 -7.51 -7.52
CA TYR A 90 -3.52 -8.17 -6.39
C TYR A 90 -4.37 -7.14 -5.64
N ASP A 91 -5.55 -7.55 -5.18
CA ASP A 91 -6.24 -6.77 -4.15
C ASP A 91 -5.49 -6.84 -2.80
N ALA A 92 -5.78 -5.91 -1.90
CA ALA A 92 -5.05 -5.82 -0.62
C ALA A 92 -5.13 -7.11 0.20
N PRO A 93 -6.29 -7.79 0.36
CA PRO A 93 -6.34 -9.09 1.01
C PRO A 93 -5.45 -10.16 0.37
N GLN A 94 -5.43 -10.24 -0.96
CA GLN A 94 -4.58 -11.17 -1.71
C GLN A 94 -3.11 -10.84 -1.49
N ALA A 95 -2.70 -9.57 -1.60
CA ALA A 95 -1.33 -9.13 -1.40
C ALA A 95 -0.82 -9.47 0.00
N VAL A 96 -1.61 -9.17 1.04
CA VAL A 96 -1.26 -9.46 2.43
C VAL A 96 -1.17 -10.97 2.70
N THR A 97 -2.05 -11.77 2.08
CA THR A 97 -2.02 -13.24 2.16
C THR A 97 -0.78 -13.80 1.46
N ALA A 98 -0.45 -13.30 0.26
CA ALA A 98 0.73 -13.72 -0.51
C ALA A 98 2.04 -13.41 0.21
N LEU A 99 2.07 -12.33 0.98
CA LEU A 99 3.19 -11.95 1.87
C LEU A 99 3.27 -12.81 3.14
N GLY A 100 2.26 -13.62 3.44
CA GLY A 100 2.22 -14.45 4.64
C GLY A 100 2.14 -13.64 5.95
N LEU A 101 1.58 -12.42 5.92
CA LEU A 101 1.49 -11.59 7.12
C LEU A 101 0.43 -12.16 8.09
N PRO A 102 0.72 -12.30 9.40
CA PRO A 102 -0.19 -12.91 10.36
C PRO A 102 -1.25 -11.91 10.86
N VAL A 103 -2.04 -11.35 9.94
CA VAL A 103 -3.11 -10.39 10.26
C VAL A 103 -4.48 -11.07 10.27
N SER A 104 -5.41 -10.51 11.05
CA SER A 104 -6.77 -11.04 11.14
C SER A 104 -7.61 -10.71 9.91
N GLY A 105 -8.70 -11.47 9.73
CA GLY A 105 -9.71 -11.18 8.71
C GLY A 105 -10.36 -9.80 8.84
N ARG A 106 -10.33 -9.19 10.04
CA ARG A 106 -10.79 -7.81 10.23
C ARG A 106 -9.84 -6.83 9.55
N THR A 107 -8.54 -6.95 9.78
CA THR A 107 -7.52 -6.09 9.16
C THR A 107 -7.52 -6.24 7.65
N LEU A 108 -7.60 -7.49 7.14
CA LEU A 108 -7.73 -7.75 5.70
C LEU A 108 -8.96 -7.05 5.10
N ARG A 109 -10.10 -7.12 5.77
CA ARG A 109 -11.33 -6.42 5.34
C ARG A 109 -11.13 -4.91 5.28
N VAL A 110 -10.52 -4.32 6.31
CA VAL A 110 -10.29 -2.87 6.36
C VAL A 110 -9.37 -2.43 5.21
N LEU A 111 -8.24 -3.11 5.00
CA LEU A 111 -7.33 -2.78 3.90
C LEU A 111 -8.00 -2.93 2.53
N GLY A 112 -8.77 -4.02 2.33
CA GLY A 112 -9.51 -4.23 1.08
C GLY A 112 -10.55 -3.15 0.82
N GLN A 113 -11.32 -2.74 1.83
CA GLN A 113 -12.28 -1.65 1.68
C GLN A 113 -11.60 -0.30 1.45
N ALA A 114 -10.45 -0.05 2.08
CA ALA A 114 -9.71 1.20 1.91
C ALA A 114 -9.21 1.34 0.47
N GLN A 115 -8.67 0.25 -0.10
CA GLN A 115 -8.32 0.19 -1.52
C GLN A 115 -9.54 0.42 -2.41
N GLN A 116 -10.66 -0.28 -2.17
CA GLN A 116 -11.88 -0.10 -2.99
C GLN A 116 -12.39 1.35 -2.99
N PHE A 117 -12.38 2.03 -1.83
CA PHE A 117 -12.79 3.43 -1.76
C PHE A 117 -11.80 4.35 -2.48
N GLN A 118 -10.50 4.12 -2.32
CA GLN A 118 -9.48 4.85 -3.05
C GLN A 118 -9.66 4.69 -4.57
N ASP A 119 -9.81 3.46 -5.05
CA ASP A 119 -9.97 3.14 -6.48
C ASP A 119 -11.29 3.69 -7.04
N SER A 120 -12.25 4.00 -6.16
CA SER A 120 -13.49 4.74 -6.48
C SER A 120 -13.32 6.27 -6.48
N GLY A 121 -12.08 6.76 -6.42
CA GLY A 121 -11.74 8.19 -6.43
C GLY A 121 -11.96 8.92 -5.11
N LYS A 122 -12.05 8.20 -3.97
CA LYS A 122 -12.12 8.84 -2.65
C LYS A 122 -10.77 9.30 -2.16
N THR A 123 -10.78 10.36 -1.37
CA THR A 123 -9.60 10.77 -0.60
C THR A 123 -9.22 9.67 0.41
N TRP A 124 -7.96 9.64 0.82
CA TRP A 124 -7.50 8.68 1.83
C TRP A 124 -8.21 8.86 3.17
N GLY A 125 -8.53 10.09 3.57
CA GLY A 125 -9.33 10.39 4.75
C GLY A 125 -10.74 9.83 4.67
N GLU A 126 -11.43 10.03 3.55
CA GLU A 126 -12.77 9.46 3.32
C GLU A 126 -12.75 7.93 3.28
N ALA A 127 -11.75 7.34 2.61
CA ALA A 127 -11.58 5.89 2.53
C ALA A 127 -11.41 5.32 3.95
N TYR A 128 -10.49 5.88 4.74
CA TYR A 128 -10.25 5.48 6.12
C TYR A 128 -11.52 5.59 6.99
N ALA A 129 -12.16 6.76 7.04
CA ALA A 129 -13.35 6.99 7.88
C ALA A 129 -14.45 5.96 7.59
N ARG A 130 -14.75 5.71 6.31
CA ARG A 130 -15.74 4.72 5.87
C ARG A 130 -15.39 3.30 6.28
N THR A 131 -14.12 2.90 6.18
CA THR A 131 -13.69 1.56 6.60
C THR A 131 -13.75 1.35 8.10
N MET A 132 -13.50 2.41 8.88
CA MET A 132 -13.49 2.36 10.33
C MET A 132 -14.88 2.49 10.96
N GLY A 133 -15.89 2.83 10.14
CA GLY A 133 -17.22 3.17 10.63
C GLY A 133 -17.24 4.48 11.43
N GLU A 134 -16.22 5.32 11.25
CA GLU A 134 -16.15 6.66 11.79
C GLU A 134 -17.01 7.53 10.85
N GLY A 135 -18.13 8.05 11.38
CA GLY A 135 -19.09 8.84 10.60
C GLY A 135 -18.42 10.02 9.91
N ILE A 136 -18.73 10.20 8.63
CA ILE A 136 -18.29 11.31 7.77
C ILE A 136 -19.04 12.58 8.15
#